data_AF-A0A961HZQ5-F1
#
_entry.id   AF-A0A961HZQ5-F1
#
_cell.length_a   1.000
_cell.length_b   1.000
_cell.length_c   1.000
_cell.angle_alpha   90.00
_cell.angle_beta   90.00
_cell.angle_gamma   90.00
#
_symmetry.space_group_name_H-M   'P 1'
#
loop_
_entity.id
_entity.type
_entity.pdbx_description
1 polymer ?
#
loop_
_entity_poly.entity_id
_entity_poly.type
_entity_poly.pdbx_seq_one_letter_code
_entity_poly.pdbx_strand_id
1 'polypeptide(L)'
;EYVIGDMISPVKAAVGPGYGALDERLSAAIHIRFGLPAILPAPVKRQIKKADRISAWMEATKIAGFSEAEADKLFGKPDRSCIDRLEIQLRPPKEARDAFTRRHAELLDPVR
;
A
#
# COMPACT_ATOMS: atom_id res chain seq x y z
N GLU A 1 -3.91 -8.67 -1.65
CA GLU A 1 -3.13 -9.05 -2.85
C GLU A 1 -2.66 -10.50 -2.87
N TYR A 2 -2.06 -11.05 -1.81
CA TYR A 2 -1.63 -12.47 -1.79
C TYR A 2 -2.69 -13.49 -2.28
N VAL A 3 -3.97 -13.23 -2.02
CA VAL A 3 -5.08 -14.11 -2.43
C VAL A 3 -5.70 -13.75 -3.79
N ILE A 4 -5.72 -12.46 -4.14
CA ILE A 4 -6.50 -11.93 -5.29
C ILE A 4 -5.63 -11.40 -6.44
N GLY A 5 -4.30 -11.49 -6.30
CA GLY A 5 -3.34 -10.83 -7.17
C GLY A 5 -3.20 -9.34 -6.89
N ASP A 6 -2.22 -8.70 -7.53
CA ASP A 6 -2.15 -7.25 -7.62
C ASP A 6 -2.79 -6.77 -8.92
N MET A 7 -3.61 -5.74 -8.79
CA MET A 7 -4.29 -5.12 -9.92
C MET A 7 -4.11 -3.62 -9.84
N ILE A 8 -3.70 -3.04 -10.97
CA ILE A 8 -3.65 -1.59 -11.14
C ILE A 8 -5.03 -0.98 -10.95
N SER A 9 -5.08 0.23 -10.37
CA SER A 9 -6.34 0.92 -10.03
C SER A 9 -7.35 1.02 -11.19
N PRO A 10 -6.95 1.27 -12.46
CA PRO A 10 -7.90 1.28 -13.58
C PRO A 10 -8.61 -0.06 -13.79
N VAL A 11 -7.93 -1.19 -13.56
CA VAL A 11 -8.52 -2.53 -13.72
C VAL A 11 -9.50 -2.81 -12.58
N LYS A 12 -9.14 -2.46 -11.34
CA LYS A 12 -10.04 -2.62 -10.18
C LYS A 12 -11.40 -1.94 -10.41
N ALA A 13 -11.42 -0.77 -11.06
CA ALA A 13 -12.65 -0.06 -11.41
C ALA A 13 -13.50 -0.76 -12.48
N ALA A 14 -12.87 -1.56 -13.36
CA ALA A 14 -13.53 -2.22 -14.48
C ALA A 14 -14.09 -3.61 -14.14
N VAL A 15 -13.54 -4.32 -13.14
CA VAL A 15 -13.96 -5.69 -12.76
C VAL A 15 -15.37 -5.73 -12.13
N GLY A 16 -15.83 -4.62 -11.57
CA GLY A 16 -17.19 -4.48 -11.04
C GLY A 16 -17.33 -4.71 -9.53
N PRO A 17 -18.56 -4.57 -8.99
CA PRO A 17 -18.80 -4.43 -7.55
C PRO A 17 -18.51 -5.69 -6.73
N GLY A 18 -18.64 -6.88 -7.33
CA GLY A 18 -18.36 -8.15 -6.65
C GLY A 18 -16.90 -8.28 -6.19
N TYR A 19 -15.96 -7.65 -6.93
CA TYR A 19 -14.56 -7.63 -6.56
C TYR A 19 -14.30 -6.73 -5.34
N GLY A 20 -14.94 -5.57 -5.28
CA GLY A 20 -14.83 -4.67 -4.12
C GLY A 20 -15.33 -5.34 -2.84
N ALA A 21 -16.47 -6.02 -2.91
CA ALA A 21 -17.01 -6.77 -1.77
C ALA A 21 -16.08 -7.92 -1.31
N LEU A 22 -15.40 -8.60 -2.24
CA LEU A 22 -14.41 -9.62 -1.92
C LEU A 22 -13.20 -9.01 -1.19
N ASP A 23 -12.66 -7.91 -1.71
CA ASP A 23 -11.50 -7.20 -1.14
C ASP A 23 -11.80 -6.69 0.29
N GLU A 24 -13.00 -6.15 0.51
CA GLU A 24 -13.47 -5.71 1.83
C GLU A 24 -13.55 -6.87 2.83
N ARG A 25 -14.15 -8.01 2.42
CA ARG A 25 -14.26 -9.20 3.27
C ARG A 25 -12.90 -9.81 3.61
N LEU A 26 -12.00 -9.85 2.63
CA LEU A 26 -10.63 -10.34 2.83
C LEU A 26 -9.87 -9.44 3.80
N SER A 27 -9.95 -8.11 3.61
CA SER A 27 -9.32 -7.13 4.51
C SER A 27 -9.83 -7.28 5.94
N ALA A 28 -11.15 -7.42 6.13
CA ALA A 28 -11.75 -7.64 7.44
C ALA A 28 -11.22 -8.92 8.11
N ALA A 29 -11.14 -10.02 7.37
CA ALA A 29 -10.61 -11.28 7.89
C ALA A 29 -9.14 -11.17 8.33
N ILE A 30 -8.31 -10.46 7.55
CA ILE A 30 -6.90 -10.20 7.86
C ILE A 30 -6.79 -9.35 9.14
N HIS A 31 -7.54 -8.25 9.25
CA HIS A 31 -7.51 -7.41 10.45
C HIS A 31 -7.87 -8.20 11.72
N ILE A 32 -8.96 -8.97 11.67
CA ILE A 32 -9.41 -9.79 12.79
C ILE A 32 -8.34 -10.80 13.19
N ARG A 33 -7.69 -11.46 12.21
CA ARG A 33 -6.63 -12.44 12.46
C ARG A 33 -5.45 -11.86 13.25
N PHE A 34 -5.21 -10.55 13.17
CA PHE A 34 -4.15 -9.84 13.88
C PHE A 34 -4.66 -8.97 15.04
N GLY A 35 -5.90 -9.19 15.49
CA GLY A 35 -6.45 -8.49 16.66
C GLY A 35 -6.83 -7.02 16.40
N LEU A 36 -6.92 -6.60 15.13
CA LEU A 36 -7.34 -5.26 14.74
C LEU A 36 -8.86 -5.20 14.49
N PRO A 37 -9.48 -4.01 14.56
CA PRO A 37 -10.86 -3.82 14.13
C PRO A 37 -11.06 -4.27 12.68
N ALA A 38 -12.13 -5.02 12.40
CA ALA A 38 -12.47 -5.49 11.06
C ALA A 38 -12.50 -4.34 10.03
N ILE A 39 -13.07 -3.20 10.45
CA ILE A 39 -13.05 -1.93 9.72
C ILE A 39 -12.17 -0.95 10.49
N LEU A 40 -11.09 -0.49 9.86
CA LEU A 40 -10.19 0.49 10.47
C LEU A 40 -10.88 1.84 10.69
N PRO A 41 -10.54 2.59 11.75
CA PRO A 41 -11.02 3.95 11.94
C PRO A 41 -10.72 4.83 10.72
N ALA A 42 -11.69 5.67 10.33
CA ALA A 42 -11.57 6.52 9.14
C ALA A 42 -10.29 7.38 9.11
N PRO A 43 -9.79 7.97 10.22
CA PRO A 43 -8.52 8.69 10.22
C PRO A 43 -7.32 7.80 9.85
N VAL A 44 -7.27 6.56 10.34
CA VAL A 44 -6.21 5.59 10.04
C VAL A 44 -6.26 5.21 8.56
N LYS A 45 -7.45 4.88 8.04
CA LYS A 45 -7.65 4.57 6.61
C LYS A 45 -7.19 5.72 5.70
N ARG A 46 -7.46 6.97 6.10
CA ARG A 46 -6.99 8.16 5.36
C ARG A 46 -5.46 8.28 5.36
N GLN A 47 -4.80 8.04 6.49
CA GLN A 47 -3.33 8.09 6.56
C GLN A 47 -2.68 6.98 5.74
N ILE A 48 -3.22 5.75 5.80
CA ILE A 48 -2.77 4.64 4.95
C ILE A 48 -2.89 5.04 3.48
N LYS A 49 -4.04 5.60 3.06
CA LYS A 49 -4.24 6.03 1.67
C LYS A 49 -3.34 7.19 1.25
N LYS A 50 -2.96 8.07 2.17
CA LYS A 50 -1.95 9.11 1.91
C LYS A 50 -0.57 8.49 1.66
N ALA A 51 -0.15 7.54 2.51
CA ALA A 51 1.12 6.84 2.37
C ALA A 51 1.19 6.00 1.08
N ASP A 52 0.13 5.23 0.80
CA ASP A 52 -0.08 4.47 -0.44
C ASP A 52 0.12 5.34 -1.69
N ARG A 53 -0.48 6.53 -1.68
CA ARG A 53 -0.39 7.48 -2.79
C ARG A 53 1.01 8.08 -2.97
N ILE A 54 1.72 8.35 -1.87
CA ILE A 54 3.12 8.79 -1.91
C ILE A 54 4.00 7.67 -2.50
N SER A 55 3.81 6.41 -2.06
CA SER A 55 4.53 5.25 -2.60
C SER A 55 4.30 5.12 -4.11
N ALA A 56 3.04 5.17 -4.56
CA ALA A 56 2.70 5.07 -5.98
C ALA A 56 3.31 6.19 -6.82
N TRP A 57 3.36 7.42 -6.32
CA TRP A 57 4.05 8.53 -7.01
C TRP A 57 5.55 8.28 -7.14
N MET A 58 6.19 7.80 -6.07
CA MET A 58 7.63 7.48 -6.10
C MET A 58 7.91 6.32 -7.05
N GLU A 59 7.09 5.28 -7.03
CA GLU A 59 7.23 4.13 -7.93
C GLU A 59 7.06 4.55 -9.39
N ALA A 60 6.03 5.35 -9.67
CA ALA A 60 5.77 5.88 -11.02
C ALA A 60 7.01 6.60 -11.58
N THR A 61 7.61 7.49 -10.80
CA THR A 61 8.72 8.35 -11.23
C THR A 61 10.09 7.68 -11.21
N LYS A 62 10.31 6.71 -10.30
CA LYS A 62 11.64 6.09 -10.11
C LYS A 62 11.82 4.78 -10.86
N ILE A 63 10.76 3.99 -11.03
CA ILE A 63 10.87 2.64 -11.58
C ILE A 63 9.94 2.39 -12.77
N ALA A 64 8.79 3.06 -12.87
CA ALA A 64 7.83 2.83 -13.95
C ALA A 64 7.96 3.80 -15.15
N GLY A 65 8.90 4.75 -15.09
CA GLY A 65 9.24 5.62 -16.23
C GLY A 65 8.29 6.79 -16.46
N PHE A 66 7.38 7.11 -15.54
CA PHE A 66 6.52 8.28 -15.63
C PHE A 66 7.35 9.55 -15.37
N SER A 67 7.02 10.63 -16.06
CA SER A 67 7.51 11.96 -15.68
C SER A 67 6.88 12.42 -14.36
N GLU A 68 7.55 13.35 -13.66
CA GLU A 68 6.98 13.97 -12.46
C GLU A 68 5.62 14.64 -12.74
N ALA A 69 5.44 15.24 -13.92
CA ALA A 69 4.18 15.88 -14.32
C ALA A 69 3.03 14.87 -14.48
N GLU A 70 3.30 13.69 -15.04
CA GLU A 70 2.29 12.62 -15.15
C GLU A 70 1.94 12.05 -13.78
N ALA A 71 2.97 11.79 -12.95
CA ALA A 71 2.77 11.29 -11.60
C ALA A 71 2.01 12.28 -10.71
N ASP A 72 2.32 13.58 -10.80
CA ASP A 72 1.60 14.66 -10.10
C ASP A 72 0.12 14.68 -10.50
N LYS A 73 -0.20 14.47 -11.78
CA LYS A 73 -1.58 14.43 -12.26
C LYS A 73 -2.36 13.22 -11.74
N LEU A 74 -1.73 12.05 -11.66
CA LEU A 74 -2.39 10.79 -11.27
C LEU A 74 -2.46 10.60 -9.75
N PHE A 75 -1.36 10.89 -9.06
CA PHE A 75 -1.17 10.62 -7.64
C PHE A 75 -1.15 11.88 -6.79
N GLY A 76 -1.15 13.07 -7.38
CA GLY A 76 -0.97 14.32 -6.65
C GLY A 76 0.50 14.56 -6.32
N LYS A 77 0.81 15.77 -5.83
CA LYS A 77 2.17 16.20 -5.54
C LYS A 77 2.54 15.90 -4.09
N PRO A 78 3.43 14.93 -3.82
CA PRO A 78 3.87 14.65 -2.45
C PRO A 78 4.75 15.78 -1.90
N ASP A 79 4.79 15.90 -0.57
CA ASP A 79 5.72 16.81 0.10
C ASP A 79 7.16 16.33 -0.12
N ARG A 80 8.00 17.22 -0.67
CA ARG A 80 9.39 16.90 -0.99
C ARG A 80 10.19 16.48 0.24
N SER A 81 9.94 17.12 1.38
CA SER A 81 10.61 16.79 2.65
C SER A 81 10.32 15.36 3.13
N CYS A 82 9.18 14.79 2.73
CA CYS A 82 8.81 13.42 3.04
C CYS A 82 9.49 12.44 2.11
N ILE A 83 9.52 12.71 0.80
CA ILE A 83 10.05 11.76 -0.18
C ILE A 83 11.59 11.77 -0.25
N ASP A 84 12.25 12.88 0.07
CA ASP A 84 13.71 12.95 0.09
C ASP A 84 14.36 12.06 1.17
N ARG A 85 13.56 11.62 2.16
CA ARG A 85 13.99 10.71 3.23
C ARG A 85 13.69 9.24 2.92
N LEU A 86 13.10 8.96 1.77
CA LEU A 86 12.64 7.64 1.36
C LEU A 86 13.38 7.20 0.11
N GLU A 87 13.69 5.91 0.02
CA GLU A 87 14.33 5.31 -1.15
C GLU A 87 13.55 4.08 -1.61
N ILE A 88 13.36 3.95 -2.92
CA ILE A 88 12.84 2.73 -3.52
C ILE A 88 14.01 1.81 -3.82
N GLN A 89 14.04 0.68 -3.13
CA GLN A 89 15.03 -0.37 -3.35
C GLN A 89 14.36 -1.62 -3.90
N LEU A 90 14.67 -1.94 -5.16
CA LEU A 90 14.28 -3.21 -5.78
C LEU A 90 15.12 -4.32 -5.17
N ARG A 91 14.46 -5.34 -4.63
CA ARG A 91 15.10 -6.45 -3.90
C ARG A 91 14.64 -7.80 -4.42
N PRO A 92 15.48 -8.84 -4.35
CA PRO A 92 15.06 -10.21 -4.61
C PRO A 92 13.84 -10.61 -3.75
N PRO A 93 12.94 -11.47 -4.26
CA PRO A 93 11.69 -11.82 -3.56
C PRO A 93 11.89 -12.32 -2.14
N LYS A 94 12.95 -13.12 -1.90
CA LYS A 94 13.28 -13.63 -0.57
C LYS A 94 13.59 -12.51 0.42
N GLU A 95 14.40 -11.54 0.02
CA GLU A 95 14.79 -10.41 0.87
C GLU A 95 13.61 -9.49 1.19
N ALA A 96 12.75 -9.22 0.20
CA ALA A 96 11.53 -8.45 0.40
C ALA A 96 10.59 -9.12 1.41
N ARG A 97 10.38 -10.44 1.27
CA ARG A 97 9.57 -11.25 2.20
C ARG A 97 10.16 -11.23 3.62
N ASP A 98 11.46 -11.47 3.74
CA ASP A 98 12.11 -11.56 5.05
C ASP A 98 12.11 -10.18 5.75
N ALA A 99 12.27 -9.08 5.00
CA ALA A 99 12.14 -7.73 5.54
C ALA A 99 10.71 -7.37 5.98
N PHE A 100 9.71 -7.72 5.16
CA PHE A 100 8.29 -7.48 5.47
C PHE A 100 7.87 -8.24 6.74
N THR A 101 8.18 -9.54 6.82
CA THR A 101 7.81 -10.38 7.96
C THR A 101 8.49 -9.95 9.25
N ARG A 102 9.76 -9.54 9.20
CA ARG A 102 10.47 -8.94 10.34
C ARG A 102 9.78 -7.67 10.82
N ARG A 103 9.48 -6.73 9.92
CA ARG A 103 8.81 -5.46 10.28
C ARG A 103 7.42 -5.69 10.86
N HIS A 104 6.67 -6.64 10.29
CA HIS A 104 5.37 -7.06 10.80
C HIS A 104 5.48 -7.61 12.22
N ALA A 105 6.45 -8.49 12.50
CA ALA A 105 6.69 -9.01 13.85
C ALA A 105 7.06 -7.91 14.85
N GLU A 106 7.95 -6.98 14.48
CA GLU A 106 8.32 -5.81 15.30
C GLU A 106 7.14 -4.89 15.66
N LEU A 107 6.14 -4.81 14.79
CA LEU A 107 4.95 -3.98 15.00
C LEU A 107 3.86 -4.69 15.81
N LEU A 108 3.84 -6.03 15.79
CA LEU A 108 2.93 -6.83 16.60
C LEU A 108 3.44 -7.06 18.02
N ASP A 109 4.73 -6.87 18.27
CA ASP A 109 5.29 -6.99 19.61
C ASP A 109 4.70 -5.90 20.53
N PRO A 110 3.92 -6.29 21.57
CA PRO A 110 3.33 -5.34 22.51
C PRO A 110 4.37 -4.67 23.42
N VAL A 111 5.62 -5.13 23.42
CA VAL A 111 6.71 -4.53 24.20
C VAL A 111 7.33 -3.35 23.43
N ARG A 112 6.61 -2.23 23.42
CA ARG A 112 7.16 -0.89 23.13
C ARG A 112 6.66 0.12 24.13
#